data_AF-A0A9E7J9Z7-F1
#
_entry.id   AF-A0A9E7J9Z7-F1
#
_cell.length_a   1.000
_cell.length_b   1.000
_cell.length_c   1.000
_cell.angle_alpha   90.00
_cell.angle_beta   90.00
_cell.angle_gamma   90.00
#
_symmetry.space_group_name_H-M   'P 1'
#
loop_
_entity.id
_entity.type
_entity.pdbx_description
1 polymer ?
#
loop_
_entity_poly.entity_id
_entity_poly.type
_entity_poly.pdbx_seq_one_letter_code
_entity_poly.pdbx_strand_id
1 'polypeptide(L)'
;MDEVAQAVANIKKEWDQSILQIQEHIKSIESCGTSGRGTEEANSLPRLNGAAQDTLALLRSLQFKLDFLAQQLSTEEEMQSAQLTLEFWKEQYQTLRSSLRNANLQAKSNIRKAAQEERELLLGGGEESTIRRRNLQTKVGMTSAAESITESLRRTRQIMVQEVERSANTLATFEESTGVLRKAESEYKGHRSLLMRTRNLLSTMRRQDVLDRY
;
A
#
# COMPACT_ATOMS: atom_id res chain seq x y z
N MET A 1 -63.59 -8.57 26.34
CA MET A 1 -62.41 -8.42 25.46
C MET A 1 -61.29 -8.02 26.38
N ASP A 2 -60.27 -8.87 26.49
CA ASP A 2 -59.20 -8.74 27.47
C ASP A 2 -58.39 -7.45 27.21
N GLU A 3 -58.25 -6.59 28.22
CA GLU A 3 -57.55 -5.29 28.10
C GLU A 3 -56.10 -5.49 27.62
N VAL A 4 -55.50 -6.61 28.02
CA VAL A 4 -54.14 -7.02 27.63
C VAL A 4 -54.05 -7.29 26.12
N ALA A 5 -55.04 -7.99 25.55
CA ALA A 5 -55.07 -8.30 24.12
C ALA A 5 -55.18 -7.03 23.25
N GLN A 6 -55.96 -6.04 23.71
CA GLN A 6 -56.08 -4.75 23.03
C GLN A 6 -54.77 -3.94 23.11
N ALA A 7 -54.07 -3.98 24.25
CA ALA A 7 -52.76 -3.35 24.40
C ALA A 7 -51.72 -3.97 23.46
N VAL A 8 -51.67 -5.31 23.35
CA VAL A 8 -50.79 -6.03 22.42
C VAL A 8 -51.05 -5.65 20.96
N ALA A 9 -52.34 -5.55 20.57
CA ALA A 9 -52.70 -5.14 19.22
C ALA A 9 -52.25 -3.70 18.89
N ASN A 10 -52.31 -2.78 19.86
CA ASN A 10 -51.86 -1.41 19.68
C ASN A 10 -50.33 -1.33 19.52
N ILE A 11 -49.56 -2.07 20.33
CA ILE A 11 -48.09 -2.12 20.22
C ILE A 11 -47.67 -2.68 18.85
N LYS A 12 -48.36 -3.70 18.34
CA LYS A 12 -48.08 -4.24 16.99
C LYS A 12 -48.28 -3.17 15.91
N LYS A 13 -49.37 -2.39 15.98
CA LYS A 13 -49.61 -1.28 15.04
C LYS A 13 -48.55 -0.18 15.13
N GLU A 14 -48.17 0.21 16.35
CA GLU A 14 -47.11 1.20 16.58
C GLU A 14 -45.76 0.72 16.06
N TRP A 15 -45.46 -0.57 16.21
CA TRP A 15 -44.25 -1.20 15.69
C TRP A 15 -44.20 -1.11 14.16
N ASP A 16 -45.27 -1.48 13.47
CA ASP A 16 -45.34 -1.45 12.01
C ASP A 16 -45.17 -0.02 11.46
N GLN A 17 -45.82 0.97 12.09
CA GLN A 17 -45.65 2.38 11.75
C GLN A 17 -44.21 2.86 11.94
N SER A 18 -43.58 2.46 13.04
CA SER A 18 -42.21 2.84 13.38
C SER A 18 -41.20 2.22 12.42
N ILE A 19 -41.45 1.00 11.94
CA ILE A 19 -40.65 0.37 10.88
C ILE A 19 -40.72 1.15 9.57
N LEU A 20 -41.90 1.64 9.17
CA LEU A 20 -42.02 2.44 7.95
C LEU A 20 -41.25 3.76 8.07
N GLN A 21 -41.35 4.44 9.21
CA GLN A 21 -40.63 5.69 9.47
C GLN A 21 -39.11 5.51 9.41
N ILE A 22 -38.57 4.49 10.07
CA ILE A 22 -37.11 4.25 10.04
C ILE A 22 -36.63 3.86 8.65
N GLN A 23 -37.40 3.09 7.88
CA GLN A 23 -37.05 2.76 6.50
C GLN A 23 -37.01 4.01 5.61
N GLU A 24 -37.92 4.96 5.81
CA GLU A 24 -37.90 6.26 5.11
C GLU A 24 -36.68 7.09 5.49
N HIS A 25 -36.33 7.13 6.79
CA HIS A 25 -35.11 7.80 7.25
C HIS A 25 -33.85 7.17 6.67
N ILE A 26 -33.76 5.83 6.64
CA ILE A 26 -32.63 5.10 6.04
C ILE A 26 -32.50 5.46 4.55
N LYS A 27 -33.58 5.42 3.77
CA LYS A 27 -33.57 5.80 2.35
C LYS A 27 -33.12 7.24 2.14
N SER A 28 -33.60 8.16 2.98
CA SER A 28 -33.20 9.57 2.93
C SER A 28 -31.70 9.75 3.21
N ILE A 29 -31.17 8.99 4.17
CA ILE A 29 -29.72 8.96 4.47
C ILE A 29 -28.94 8.37 3.28
N GLU A 30 -29.39 7.27 2.67
CA GLU A 30 -28.74 6.66 1.50
C GLU A 30 -28.65 7.61 0.31
N SER A 31 -29.68 8.45 0.10
CA SER A 31 -29.70 9.44 -0.98
C SER A 31 -28.77 10.64 -0.74
N CYS A 32 -28.28 10.86 0.49
CA CYS A 32 -27.39 11.98 0.79
C CYS A 32 -26.06 11.85 0.00
N GLY A 33 -25.66 12.96 -0.61
CA GLY A 33 -24.46 13.09 -1.44
C GLY A 33 -24.63 12.63 -2.88
N THR A 34 -25.83 12.21 -3.32
CA THR A 34 -26.05 11.73 -4.71
C THR A 34 -26.47 12.84 -5.67
N SER A 35 -27.02 13.95 -5.16
CA SER A 35 -27.62 15.02 -5.98
C SER A 35 -26.64 16.11 -6.42
N GLY A 36 -25.34 15.96 -6.13
CA GLY A 36 -24.33 17.00 -6.36
C GLY A 36 -24.40 18.18 -5.37
N ARG A 37 -25.31 18.15 -4.38
CA ARG A 37 -25.37 19.11 -3.25
C ARG A 37 -24.84 18.48 -1.95
N GLY A 38 -23.68 17.83 -2.06
CA GLY A 38 -23.13 17.03 -0.95
C GLY A 38 -22.87 17.84 0.32
N THR A 39 -22.55 19.12 0.19
CA THR A 39 -22.29 20.04 1.32
C THR A 39 -23.56 20.45 2.07
N GLU A 40 -24.65 20.74 1.36
CA GLU A 40 -25.95 21.07 1.97
C GLU A 40 -26.59 19.85 2.62
N GLU A 41 -26.53 18.69 1.96
CA GLU A 41 -27.07 17.42 2.48
C GLU A 41 -26.25 16.88 3.66
N ALA A 42 -24.96 17.21 3.75
CA ALA A 42 -24.15 16.90 4.91
C ALA A 42 -24.65 17.58 6.19
N ASN A 43 -25.27 18.76 6.09
CA ASN A 43 -25.79 19.50 7.25
C ASN A 43 -27.10 18.89 7.78
N SER A 44 -27.89 18.22 6.94
CA SER A 44 -29.14 17.57 7.35
C SER A 44 -28.92 16.14 7.89
N LEU A 45 -27.82 15.49 7.52
CA LEU A 45 -27.46 14.14 7.97
C LEU A 45 -27.49 13.92 9.50
N PRO A 46 -26.93 14.81 10.35
CA PRO A 46 -26.99 14.65 11.80
C PRO A 46 -28.43 14.61 12.32
N ARG A 47 -29.31 15.46 11.77
CA ARG A 47 -30.72 15.52 12.15
C ARG A 47 -31.47 14.27 11.72
N LEU A 48 -31.25 13.81 10.49
CA LEU A 48 -31.84 12.55 9.98
C LEU A 48 -31.39 11.35 10.82
N ASN A 49 -30.12 11.31 11.21
CA ASN A 49 -29.60 10.28 12.10
C ASN A 49 -30.21 10.35 13.50
N GLY A 50 -30.40 11.55 14.06
CA GLY A 50 -31.11 11.72 15.33
C GLY A 50 -32.50 11.07 15.29
N ALA A 51 -33.30 11.43 14.28
CA ALA A 51 -34.64 10.87 14.09
C ALA A 51 -34.61 9.33 13.89
N ALA A 52 -33.64 8.80 13.14
CA ALA A 52 -33.47 7.36 12.96
C ALA A 52 -33.06 6.64 14.27
N GLN A 53 -32.26 7.28 15.14
CA GLN A 53 -31.93 6.72 16.46
C GLN A 53 -33.11 6.77 17.42
N ASP A 54 -33.91 7.85 17.39
CA ASP A 54 -35.11 7.99 18.21
C ASP A 54 -36.15 6.92 17.85
N THR A 55 -36.35 6.65 16.56
CA THR A 55 -37.22 5.56 16.08
C THR A 55 -36.69 4.18 16.47
N LEU A 56 -35.37 3.93 16.41
CA LEU A 56 -34.77 2.70 16.96
C LEU A 56 -35.00 2.55 18.46
N ALA A 57 -34.85 3.64 19.23
CA ALA A 57 -35.09 3.63 20.67
C ALA A 57 -36.55 3.31 20.98
N LEU A 58 -37.48 3.87 20.21
CA LEU A 58 -38.91 3.57 20.32
C LEU A 58 -39.20 2.10 20.00
N LEU A 59 -38.68 1.55 18.90
CA LEU A 59 -38.78 0.11 18.60
C LEU A 59 -38.25 -0.74 19.76
N ARG A 60 -37.09 -0.40 20.32
CA ARG A 60 -36.54 -1.11 21.48
C ARG A 60 -37.47 -1.07 22.69
N SER A 61 -38.14 0.05 22.93
CA SER A 61 -39.14 0.17 24.01
C SER A 61 -40.39 -0.67 23.74
N LEU A 62 -40.84 -0.78 22.49
CA LEU A 62 -41.98 -1.62 22.10
C LEU A 62 -41.67 -3.11 22.28
N GLN A 63 -40.44 -3.55 21.96
CA GLN A 63 -39.98 -4.91 22.27
C GLN A 63 -40.11 -5.22 23.77
N PHE A 64 -39.65 -4.31 24.63
CA PHE A 64 -39.72 -4.49 26.07
C PHE A 64 -41.18 -4.52 26.58
N LYS A 65 -42.05 -3.66 26.05
CA LYS A 65 -43.48 -3.67 26.39
C LYS A 65 -44.16 -4.97 25.97
N LEU A 66 -43.84 -5.49 24.78
CA LEU A 66 -44.39 -6.77 24.32
C LEU A 66 -43.88 -7.93 25.19
N ASP A 67 -42.61 -7.94 25.58
CA ASP A 67 -42.03 -8.94 26.49
C ASP A 67 -42.74 -8.97 27.84
N PHE A 68 -43.00 -7.78 28.39
CA PHE A 68 -43.71 -7.62 29.65
C PHE A 68 -45.16 -8.11 29.56
N LEU A 69 -45.90 -7.73 28.51
CA LEU A 69 -47.28 -8.17 28.33
C LEU A 69 -47.39 -9.66 28.00
N ALA A 70 -46.39 -10.24 27.32
CA ALA A 70 -46.36 -11.66 27.01
C ALA A 70 -46.38 -12.54 28.27
N GLN A 71 -45.76 -12.08 29.37
CA GLN A 71 -45.76 -12.78 30.66
C GLN A 71 -47.10 -12.69 31.40
N GLN A 72 -47.99 -11.77 31.00
CA GLN A 72 -49.29 -11.53 31.63
C GLN A 72 -50.44 -12.25 30.89
N LEU A 73 -50.16 -12.91 29.77
CA LEU A 73 -51.16 -13.64 29.00
C LEU A 73 -51.54 -14.94 29.72
N SER A 74 -52.84 -15.19 29.82
CA SER A 74 -53.39 -16.34 30.56
C SER A 74 -53.30 -17.66 29.80
N THR A 75 -53.11 -17.60 28.47
CA THR A 75 -53.11 -18.75 27.57
C THR A 75 -51.70 -19.08 27.08
N GLU A 76 -51.29 -20.34 27.20
CA GLU A 76 -49.98 -20.83 26.74
C GLU A 76 -49.77 -20.61 25.24
N GLU A 77 -50.81 -20.79 24.42
CA GLU A 77 -50.77 -20.54 22.97
C GLU A 77 -50.51 -19.06 22.63
N GLU A 78 -51.13 -18.15 23.37
CA GLU A 78 -50.97 -16.71 23.17
C GLU A 78 -49.57 -16.25 23.61
N MET A 79 -49.06 -16.80 24.72
CA MET A 79 -47.69 -16.59 25.19
C MET A 79 -46.67 -17.04 24.14
N GLN A 80 -46.80 -18.25 23.59
CA GLN A 80 -45.91 -18.75 22.53
C GLN A 80 -45.98 -17.88 21.27
N SER A 81 -47.18 -17.44 20.86
CA SER A 81 -47.33 -16.55 19.72
C SER A 81 -46.63 -15.19 19.94
N ALA A 82 -46.70 -14.65 21.16
CA ALA A 82 -46.05 -13.39 21.53
C ALA A 82 -44.52 -13.54 21.52
N GLN A 83 -44.00 -14.66 22.02
CA GLN A 83 -42.56 -14.97 21.98
C GLN A 83 -42.03 -15.06 20.55
N LEU A 84 -42.73 -15.76 19.64
CA LEU A 84 -42.37 -15.81 18.22
C LEU A 84 -42.36 -14.42 17.57
N THR A 85 -43.36 -13.58 17.86
CA THR A 85 -43.36 -12.20 17.35
C THR A 85 -42.20 -11.37 17.89
N LEU A 86 -41.80 -11.62 19.13
CA LEU A 86 -40.69 -10.91 19.77
C LEU A 86 -39.34 -11.33 19.19
N GLU A 87 -39.15 -12.61 18.85
CA GLU A 87 -37.99 -13.10 18.10
C GLU A 87 -37.91 -12.44 16.71
N PHE A 88 -39.03 -12.43 15.98
CA PHE A 88 -39.11 -11.74 14.70
C PHE A 88 -38.77 -10.24 14.83
N TRP A 89 -39.27 -9.56 15.86
CA TRP A 89 -38.94 -8.15 16.12
C TRP A 89 -37.47 -7.93 16.44
N LYS A 90 -36.83 -8.87 17.16
CA LYS A 90 -35.39 -8.81 17.44
C LYS A 90 -34.59 -8.92 16.15
N GLU A 91 -34.93 -9.84 15.26
CA GLU A 91 -34.27 -9.98 13.96
C GLU A 91 -34.44 -8.71 13.11
N GLN A 92 -35.68 -8.22 12.98
CA GLN A 92 -35.97 -6.99 12.25
C GLN A 92 -35.23 -5.77 12.80
N TYR A 93 -35.11 -5.67 14.13
CA TYR A 93 -34.33 -4.60 14.74
C TYR A 93 -32.84 -4.67 14.37
N GLN A 94 -32.25 -5.88 14.35
CA GLN A 94 -30.84 -6.03 13.99
C GLN A 94 -30.58 -5.76 12.51
N THR A 95 -31.50 -6.16 11.62
CA THR A 95 -31.39 -5.86 10.19
C THR A 95 -31.51 -4.34 9.94
N LEU A 96 -32.46 -3.67 10.58
CA LEU A 96 -32.62 -2.21 10.51
C LEU A 96 -31.39 -1.47 11.04
N ARG A 97 -30.84 -1.91 12.18
CA ARG A 97 -29.61 -1.32 12.74
C ARG A 97 -28.42 -1.48 11.79
N SER A 98 -28.29 -2.63 11.15
CA SER A 98 -27.23 -2.89 10.18
C SER A 98 -27.41 -2.07 8.89
N SER A 99 -28.64 -1.98 8.40
CA SER A 99 -29.02 -1.15 7.25
C SER A 99 -28.74 0.34 7.51
N LEU A 100 -29.10 0.87 8.68
CA LEU A 100 -28.80 2.25 9.07
C LEU A 100 -27.28 2.52 9.11
N ARG A 101 -26.48 1.57 9.58
CA ARG A 101 -25.01 1.68 9.55
C ARG A 101 -24.48 1.73 8.11
N ASN A 102 -24.98 0.86 7.24
CA ASN A 102 -24.57 0.82 5.84
C ASN A 102 -24.96 2.10 5.09
N ALA A 103 -26.19 2.57 5.28
CA ALA A 103 -26.69 3.85 4.76
C ALA A 103 -25.78 5.02 5.18
N ASN A 104 -25.38 5.07 6.45
CA ASN A 104 -24.46 6.09 6.95
C ASN A 104 -23.07 6.03 6.31
N LEU A 105 -22.53 4.84 6.06
CA LEU A 105 -21.25 4.67 5.39
C LEU A 105 -21.33 5.10 3.92
N GLN A 106 -22.42 4.75 3.24
CA GLN A 106 -22.68 5.15 1.87
C GLN A 106 -22.84 6.68 1.76
N ALA A 107 -23.65 7.28 2.61
CA ALA A 107 -23.84 8.73 2.68
C ALA A 107 -22.50 9.47 2.87
N LYS A 108 -21.66 9.00 3.82
CA LYS A 108 -20.32 9.57 4.04
C LYS A 108 -19.41 9.43 2.82
N SER A 109 -19.47 8.30 2.13
CA SER A 109 -18.70 8.06 0.90
C SER A 109 -19.15 9.00 -0.22
N ASN A 110 -20.46 9.11 -0.44
CA ASN A 110 -21.05 9.97 -1.45
C ASN A 110 -20.73 11.45 -1.20
N ILE A 111 -20.88 11.92 0.05
CA ILE A 111 -20.53 13.30 0.42
C ILE A 111 -19.04 13.57 0.21
N ARG A 112 -18.16 12.62 0.56
CA ARG A 112 -16.71 12.77 0.30
C ARG A 112 -16.40 12.88 -1.18
N LYS A 113 -17.06 12.07 -2.01
CA LYS A 113 -16.92 12.13 -3.47
C LYS A 113 -17.42 13.47 -4.01
N ALA A 114 -18.63 13.89 -3.64
CA ALA A 114 -19.19 15.18 -4.03
C ALA A 114 -18.30 16.36 -3.59
N ALA A 115 -17.80 16.35 -2.35
CA ALA A 115 -16.88 17.39 -1.88
C ALA A 115 -15.53 17.39 -2.60
N GLN A 116 -15.04 16.21 -3.01
CA GLN A 116 -13.84 16.10 -3.83
C GLN A 116 -14.07 16.63 -5.25
N GLU A 117 -15.20 16.28 -5.86
CA GLU A 117 -15.62 16.78 -7.17
C GLU A 117 -15.78 18.31 -7.16
N GLU A 118 -16.45 18.89 -6.17
CA GLU A 118 -16.54 20.35 -5.97
C GLU A 118 -15.14 20.98 -5.82
N ARG A 119 -14.26 20.38 -5.01
CA ARG A 119 -12.90 20.89 -4.81
C ARG A 119 -12.07 20.82 -6.08
N GLU A 120 -12.20 19.74 -6.85
CA GLU A 120 -11.51 19.56 -8.14
C GLU A 120 -12.04 20.56 -9.17
N LEU A 121 -13.34 20.85 -9.20
CA LEU A 121 -13.89 21.90 -10.06
C LEU A 121 -13.34 23.28 -9.68
N LEU A 122 -13.27 23.60 -8.38
CA LEU A 122 -12.81 24.91 -7.89
C LEU A 122 -11.30 25.12 -8.03
N LEU A 123 -10.48 24.09 -7.79
CA LEU A 123 -9.02 24.19 -7.80
C LEU A 123 -8.38 23.72 -9.11
N GLY A 124 -9.12 22.95 -9.92
CA GLY A 124 -8.60 22.25 -11.09
C GLY A 124 -8.79 22.98 -12.41
N GLY A 125 -9.75 23.91 -12.54
CA GLY A 125 -10.05 24.53 -13.83
C GLY A 125 -10.71 23.56 -14.82
N GLY A 126 -11.62 22.73 -14.33
CA GLY A 126 -12.36 21.73 -15.11
C GLY A 126 -11.74 20.33 -15.14
N GLU A 127 -12.47 19.39 -15.74
CA GLU A 127 -12.11 17.97 -15.81
C GLU A 127 -10.90 17.71 -16.74
N GLU A 128 -10.72 18.56 -17.74
CA GLU A 128 -9.69 18.39 -18.77
C GLU A 128 -8.27 18.71 -18.26
N SER A 129 -8.15 19.65 -17.33
CA SER A 129 -6.91 20.16 -16.75
C SER A 129 -6.33 19.24 -15.68
N THR A 130 -7.16 18.53 -14.91
CA THR A 130 -6.72 17.51 -13.95
C THR A 130 -6.22 16.25 -14.67
N ILE A 131 -6.93 15.80 -15.72
CA ILE A 131 -6.51 14.67 -16.57
C ILE A 131 -5.21 15.01 -17.29
N ARG A 132 -5.09 16.21 -17.88
CA ARG A 132 -3.83 16.67 -18.49
C ARG A 132 -2.69 16.71 -17.49
N ARG A 133 -2.90 17.20 -16.27
CA ARG A 133 -1.85 17.25 -15.23
C ARG A 133 -1.41 15.86 -14.79
N ARG A 134 -2.35 14.92 -14.61
CA ARG A 134 -2.05 13.52 -14.29
C ARG A 134 -1.26 12.86 -15.42
N ASN A 135 -1.67 13.04 -16.67
CA ASN A 135 -0.96 12.53 -17.83
C ASN A 135 0.44 13.16 -17.98
N LEU A 136 0.58 14.46 -17.70
CA LEU A 136 1.87 15.14 -17.64
C LEU A 136 2.75 14.57 -16.53
N GLN A 137 2.24 14.34 -15.33
CA GLN A 137 3.01 13.74 -14.23
C GLN A 137 3.46 12.31 -14.55
N THR A 138 2.60 11.49 -15.16
CA THR A 138 2.97 10.14 -15.61
C THR A 138 4.06 10.21 -16.68
N LYS A 139 3.90 11.11 -17.67
CA LYS A 139 4.89 11.28 -18.75
C LYS A 139 6.22 11.83 -18.24
N VAL A 140 6.20 12.79 -17.32
CA VAL A 140 7.38 13.36 -16.66
C VAL A 140 8.08 12.31 -15.81
N GLY A 141 7.33 11.51 -15.04
CA GLY A 141 7.88 10.41 -14.25
C GLY A 141 8.59 9.37 -15.13
N MET A 142 8.01 9.04 -16.30
CA MET A 142 8.64 8.16 -17.27
C MET A 142 9.90 8.77 -17.92
N THR A 143 9.89 10.07 -18.24
CA THR A 143 11.09 10.74 -18.78
C THR A 143 12.21 10.87 -17.74
N SER A 144 11.88 11.19 -16.49
CA SER A 144 12.87 11.29 -15.41
C SER A 144 13.48 9.93 -15.06
N ALA A 145 12.70 8.84 -15.12
CA ALA A 145 13.24 7.50 -14.97
C ALA A 145 14.21 7.14 -16.11
N ALA A 146 13.86 7.47 -17.36
CA ALA A 146 14.74 7.25 -18.51
C ALA A 146 16.02 8.11 -18.45
N GLU A 147 15.93 9.35 -17.99
CA GLU A 147 17.07 10.25 -17.80
C GLU A 147 18.03 9.73 -16.73
N SER A 148 17.50 9.27 -15.59
CA SER A 148 18.29 8.64 -14.53
C SER A 148 19.02 7.37 -15.00
N ILE A 149 18.33 6.51 -15.76
CA ILE A 149 18.95 5.33 -16.38
C ILE A 149 20.06 5.73 -17.35
N THR A 150 19.82 6.73 -18.21
CA THR A 150 20.82 7.21 -19.17
C THR A 150 22.04 7.82 -18.46
N GLU A 151 21.81 8.55 -17.38
CA GLU A 151 22.87 9.19 -16.61
C GLU A 151 23.70 8.15 -15.83
N SER A 152 23.08 7.13 -15.25
CA SER A 152 23.79 6.00 -14.64
C SER A 152 24.65 5.24 -15.65
N LEU A 153 24.13 4.96 -16.85
CA LEU A 153 24.89 4.36 -17.96
C LEU A 153 26.10 5.23 -18.36
N ARG A 154 25.93 6.55 -18.41
CA ARG A 154 27.01 7.50 -18.70
C ARG A 154 28.10 7.46 -17.61
N ARG A 155 27.71 7.42 -16.33
CA ARG A 155 28.65 7.28 -15.20
C ARG A 155 29.41 5.96 -15.27
N THR A 156 28.72 4.84 -15.51
CA THR A 156 29.35 3.52 -15.67
C THR A 156 30.35 3.50 -16.83
N ARG A 157 30.00 4.13 -17.96
CA ARG A 157 30.93 4.28 -19.10
C ARG A 157 32.20 5.03 -18.71
N GLN A 158 32.09 6.11 -17.93
CA GLN A 158 33.27 6.88 -17.49
C GLN A 158 34.19 6.05 -16.59
N ILE A 159 33.65 5.32 -15.62
CA ILE A 159 34.43 4.43 -14.75
C ILE A 159 35.12 3.33 -15.56
N MET A 160 34.42 2.74 -16.53
CA MET A 160 34.99 1.70 -17.39
C MET A 160 36.16 2.23 -18.23
N VAL A 161 36.06 3.45 -18.77
CA VAL A 161 37.18 4.09 -19.48
C VAL A 161 38.38 4.30 -18.56
N GLN A 162 38.15 4.77 -17.34
CA GLN A 162 39.22 4.96 -16.35
C GLN A 162 39.88 3.63 -15.96
N GLU A 163 39.11 2.54 -15.84
CA GLU A 163 39.65 1.22 -15.53
C GLU A 163 40.51 0.68 -16.68
N VAL A 164 40.10 0.94 -17.94
CA VAL A 164 40.91 0.60 -19.13
C VAL A 164 42.22 1.38 -19.12
N GLU A 165 42.20 2.69 -18.89
CA GLU A 165 43.42 3.51 -18.81
C GLU A 165 44.35 3.04 -17.68
N ARG A 166 43.79 2.69 -16.52
CA ARG A 166 44.55 2.15 -15.39
C ARG A 166 45.20 0.80 -15.74
N SER A 167 44.47 -0.07 -16.42
CA SER A 167 45.00 -1.37 -16.85
C SER A 167 46.12 -1.22 -17.88
N ALA A 168 45.99 -0.28 -18.83
CA ALA A 168 47.02 0.03 -19.82
C ALA A 168 48.31 0.56 -19.16
N ASN A 169 48.19 1.48 -18.21
CA ASN A 169 49.35 1.98 -17.46
C ASN A 169 50.05 0.88 -16.66
N THR A 170 49.27 0.01 -16.00
CA THR A 170 49.82 -1.14 -15.26
C THR A 170 50.55 -2.09 -16.20
N LEU A 171 50.00 -2.36 -17.38
CA LEU A 171 50.62 -3.21 -18.38
C LEU A 171 51.94 -2.62 -18.91
N ALA A 172 51.99 -1.30 -19.14
CA ALA A 172 53.22 -0.60 -19.50
C ALA A 172 54.31 -0.75 -18.43
N THR A 173 53.97 -0.63 -17.14
CA THR A 173 54.94 -0.86 -16.04
C THR A 173 55.41 -2.32 -15.97
N PHE A 174 54.55 -3.27 -16.31
CA PHE A 174 54.91 -4.68 -16.38
C PHE A 174 55.85 -4.98 -17.56
N GLU A 175 55.62 -4.35 -18.71
CA GLU A 175 56.51 -4.43 -19.87
C GLU A 175 57.90 -3.86 -19.56
N GLU A 176 57.98 -2.70 -18.91
CA GLU A 176 59.25 -2.11 -18.47
C GLU A 176 59.99 -3.04 -17.49
N SER A 177 59.29 -3.57 -16.49
CA SER A 177 59.86 -4.52 -15.52
C SER A 177 60.37 -5.79 -16.20
N THR A 178 59.63 -6.31 -17.18
CA THR A 178 60.03 -7.47 -17.99
C THR A 178 61.28 -7.14 -18.82
N GLY A 179 61.37 -5.92 -19.36
CA GLY A 179 62.56 -5.43 -20.05
C GLY A 179 63.80 -5.39 -19.15
N VAL A 180 63.66 -4.92 -17.90
CA VAL A 180 64.75 -4.95 -16.90
C VAL A 180 65.16 -6.37 -16.56
N LEU A 181 64.19 -7.28 -16.35
CA LEU A 181 64.48 -8.69 -16.10
C LEU A 181 65.23 -9.35 -17.26
N ARG A 182 64.86 -9.04 -18.51
CA ARG A 182 65.56 -9.53 -19.70
C ARG A 182 67.00 -9.01 -19.78
N LYS A 183 67.24 -7.74 -19.41
CA LYS A 183 68.60 -7.19 -19.29
C LYS A 183 69.40 -7.92 -18.22
N ALA A 184 68.84 -8.10 -17.02
CA ALA A 184 69.48 -8.85 -15.95
C ALA A 184 69.79 -10.31 -16.37
N GLU A 185 68.86 -10.99 -17.05
CA GLU A 185 69.09 -12.34 -17.60
C GLU A 185 70.30 -12.36 -18.56
N SER A 186 70.44 -11.34 -19.42
CA SER A 186 71.58 -11.22 -20.34
C SER A 186 72.90 -11.00 -19.60
N GLU A 187 72.92 -10.20 -18.54
CA GLU A 187 74.09 -9.99 -17.68
C GLU A 187 74.48 -11.28 -16.95
N TYR A 188 73.52 -12.02 -16.40
CA TYR A 188 73.77 -13.33 -15.78
C TYR A 188 74.35 -14.36 -16.76
N LYS A 189 73.85 -14.41 -18.01
CA LYS A 189 74.45 -15.24 -19.07
C LYS A 189 75.88 -14.80 -19.37
N GLY A 190 76.16 -13.49 -19.38
CA GLY A 190 77.51 -12.94 -19.47
C GLY A 190 78.42 -13.36 -18.31
N HIS A 191 77.95 -13.25 -17.07
CA HIS A 191 78.70 -13.71 -15.89
C HIS A 191 78.98 -15.22 -15.93
N ARG A 192 78.03 -16.03 -16.39
CA ARG A 192 78.24 -17.48 -16.57
C ARG A 192 79.37 -17.78 -17.55
N SER A 193 79.46 -17.06 -18.67
CA SER A 193 80.54 -17.26 -19.64
C SER A 193 81.91 -16.84 -19.07
N LEU A 194 81.96 -15.74 -18.32
CA LEU A 194 83.16 -15.31 -17.60
C LEU A 194 83.59 -16.33 -16.54
N LEU A 195 82.67 -16.86 -15.73
CA LEU A 195 82.97 -17.90 -14.73
C LEU A 195 83.49 -19.19 -15.35
N MET A 196 82.97 -19.58 -16.52
CA MET A 196 83.52 -20.74 -17.25
C MET A 196 84.95 -20.48 -17.73
N ARG A 197 85.25 -19.24 -18.17
CA ARG A 197 86.60 -18.83 -18.56
C ARG A 197 87.56 -18.81 -17.37
N THR A 198 87.14 -18.28 -16.22
CA THR A 198 87.96 -18.29 -15.00
C THR A 198 88.20 -19.72 -14.50
N ARG A 199 87.19 -20.60 -14.55
CA ARG A 199 87.36 -22.02 -14.21
C ARG A 199 88.38 -22.71 -15.12
N ASN A 200 88.33 -22.45 -16.43
CA ASN A 200 89.28 -23.01 -17.38
C ASN A 200 90.71 -22.51 -17.11
N LEU A 201 90.87 -21.21 -16.85
CA LEU A 201 92.16 -20.61 -16.49
C LEU A 201 92.72 -21.22 -15.20
N LEU A 202 91.89 -21.36 -14.17
CA LEU A 202 92.30 -21.95 -12.89
C LEU A 202 92.69 -23.43 -13.05
N SER A 203 92.02 -24.16 -13.95
CA SER A 203 92.39 -25.52 -14.34
C SER A 203 93.74 -25.58 -15.05
N THR A 204 94.03 -24.63 -15.96
CA THR A 204 95.35 -24.56 -16.63
C THR A 204 96.46 -24.16 -15.66
N MET A 205 96.21 -23.20 -14.77
CA MET A 205 97.17 -22.82 -13.73
C MET A 205 97.46 -24.00 -12.79
N ARG A 206 96.43 -24.73 -12.36
CA ARG A 206 96.60 -25.95 -11.55
C ARG A 206 97.45 -27.01 -12.27
N ARG A 207 97.32 -27.16 -13.59
CA ARG A 207 98.18 -28.07 -14.37
C ARG A 207 99.62 -27.59 -14.42
N GLN A 208 99.85 -26.29 -14.61
CA GLN A 208 101.19 -25.69 -14.56
C GLN A 208 101.83 -25.89 -13.18
N ASP A 209 101.11 -25.60 -12.09
CA ASP A 209 101.59 -25.81 -10.71
C ASP A 209 102.00 -27.26 -10.41
N VAL A 210 101.35 -28.25 -11.05
CA VAL A 210 101.72 -29.66 -10.91
C VAL A 210 102.98 -29.98 -11.71
N LEU A 211 103.14 -29.40 -12.91
CA LEU A 211 104.34 -29.59 -13.74
C LEU A 211 105.57 -28.91 -13.14
N ASP A 212 105.44 -27.71 -12.58
CA ASP A 212 106.56 -26.96 -11.98
C ASP A 212 107.07 -27.59 -10.67
N ARG A 213 106.35 -28.56 -10.09
CA ARG A 213 106.77 -29.30 -8.89
C ARG A 213 107.55 -30.59 -9.18
N TYR A 214 107.69 -30.98 -10.44
CA TYR A 214 108.46 -32.16 -10.89
C TYR A 214 109.69 -31.73 -11.68
#